data_AF-A0A3M0WVD0-F1
#
_entry.id   AF-A0A3M0WVD0-F1
#
_cell.length_a   1.000
_cell.length_b   1.000
_cell.length_c   1.000
_cell.angle_alpha   90.00
_cell.angle_beta   90.00
_cell.angle_gamma   90.00
#
_symmetry.space_group_name_H-M   'P 1'
#
loop_
_entity.id
_entity.type
_entity.pdbx_description
1 polymer ?
#
loop_
_entity_poly.entity_id
_entity_poly.type
_entity_poly.pdbx_seq_one_letter_code
_entity_poly.pdbx_strand_id
1 'polypeptide(L)'
;WKIFHAAGESSNFENTFAFPNPFAPGLENIKIKYLLQNNADVSIRIFNFSMQLVKTLLQNAPRTGGIEQIENWDGRDEGGRLVPNGVYFYRIDVNGSKGIYGKIMAVR
;
A
#
# COMPACT_ATOMS: atom_id res chain seq x y z
N TRP A 1 -24.11 -2.87 22.21
CA TRP A 1 -24.31 -2.59 20.78
C TRP A 1 -24.02 -3.85 19.99
N LYS A 2 -24.97 -4.32 19.17
CA LYS A 2 -24.77 -5.44 18.23
C LYS A 2 -24.27 -4.86 16.92
N ILE A 3 -23.09 -5.29 16.48
CA ILE A 3 -22.52 -4.91 15.20
C ILE A 3 -22.98 -5.95 14.17
N PHE A 4 -23.65 -5.50 13.12
CA PHE A 4 -23.96 -6.34 11.96
C PHE A 4 -22.75 -6.32 11.02
N HIS A 5 -22.09 -7.47 10.85
CA HIS A 5 -21.15 -7.66 9.75
C HIS A 5 -21.99 -7.93 8.50
N ALA A 6 -21.99 -7.01 7.54
CA ALA A 6 -22.33 -7.37 6.17
C ALA A 6 -21.22 -8.31 5.71
N ALA A 7 -21.51 -9.61 5.67
CA ALA A 7 -20.68 -10.61 5.03
C ALA A 7 -20.69 -10.35 3.51
N GLY A 8 -19.95 -9.35 3.08
CA GLY A 8 -19.37 -9.33 1.74
C GLY A 8 -18.23 -10.33 1.76
N GLU A 9 -18.24 -11.26 0.82
CA GLU A 9 -17.25 -12.30 0.59
C GLU A 9 -15.86 -11.86 1.05
N SER A 10 -15.25 -12.66 1.94
CA SER A 10 -13.95 -12.43 2.54
C SER A 10 -12.93 -12.03 1.46
N SER A 11 -12.70 -10.73 1.31
CA SER A 11 -11.62 -10.23 0.46
C SER A 11 -10.34 -10.90 0.96
N ASN A 12 -9.60 -11.56 0.07
CA ASN A 12 -8.44 -12.44 0.29
C ASN A 12 -7.20 -11.78 0.96
N PHE A 13 -7.41 -10.81 1.84
CA PHE A 13 -6.39 -10.03 2.50
C PHE A 13 -6.67 -9.98 4.00
N GLU A 14 -5.72 -10.48 4.77
CA GLU A 14 -5.62 -10.10 6.17
C GLU A 14 -4.84 -8.79 6.23
N ASN A 15 -5.44 -7.77 6.87
CA ASN A 15 -4.84 -6.51 7.34
C ASN A 15 -3.51 -6.08 6.66
N THR A 16 -3.58 -5.16 5.71
CA THR A 16 -2.39 -4.44 5.23
C THR A 16 -2.09 -3.20 6.07
N PHE A 17 -0.81 -2.88 6.28
CA PHE A 17 -0.39 -1.70 7.01
C PHE A 17 0.96 -1.19 6.51
N ALA A 18 1.23 0.09 6.81
CA ALA A 18 2.50 0.73 6.48
C ALA A 18 3.26 1.13 7.76
N PHE A 19 4.57 0.90 7.82
CA PHE A 19 5.40 1.21 8.99
C PHE A 19 6.87 1.54 8.62
N PRO A 20 7.57 2.41 9.37
CA PRO A 20 7.02 3.30 10.39
C PRO A 20 6.02 4.30 9.76
N ASN A 21 5.00 4.69 10.51
CA ASN A 21 4.00 5.64 10.05
C ASN A 21 3.58 6.53 11.24
N PRO A 22 4.00 7.81 11.29
CA PRO A 22 4.66 8.57 10.22
C PRO A 22 6.08 8.11 9.86
N PHE A 23 6.55 8.48 8.66
CA PHE A 23 7.95 8.33 8.22
C PHE A 23 8.50 9.64 7.66
N ALA A 24 9.84 9.78 7.63
CA ALA A 24 10.55 10.92 7.06
C ALA A 24 11.12 10.64 5.65
N PRO A 25 10.48 11.12 4.56
CA PRO A 25 10.95 10.92 3.19
C PRO A 25 12.43 11.27 2.97
N GLY A 26 13.17 10.34 2.34
CA GLY A 26 14.59 10.47 2.04
C GLY A 26 15.55 10.30 3.22
N LEU A 27 15.05 10.18 4.45
CA LEU A 27 15.84 9.79 5.63
C LEU A 27 15.62 8.32 5.99
N GLU A 28 14.40 7.83 5.79
CA GLU A 28 14.03 6.44 5.98
C GLU A 28 13.03 5.97 4.92
N ASN A 29 12.85 4.66 4.82
CA ASN A 29 11.84 4.06 3.96
C ASN A 29 10.64 3.65 4.79
N ILE A 30 9.44 3.90 4.25
CA ILE A 30 8.23 3.26 4.75
C ILE A 30 8.07 1.88 4.09
N LYS A 31 7.65 0.91 4.89
CA LYS A 31 7.39 -0.48 4.49
C LYS A 31 5.91 -0.71 4.39
N ILE A 32 5.42 -1.19 3.26
CA ILE A 32 4.04 -1.59 3.03
C ILE A 32 3.98 -3.11 3.15
N LYS A 33 3.30 -3.60 4.19
CA LYS A 33 3.17 -5.02 4.49
C LYS A 33 1.78 -5.53 4.17
N TYR A 34 1.73 -6.72 3.56
CA TYR A 34 0.50 -7.40 3.17
C TYR A 34 0.71 -8.92 3.15
N LEU A 35 -0.38 -9.68 3.26
CA LEU A 35 -0.41 -11.13 3.13
C LEU A 35 -1.35 -11.52 1.99
N LEU A 36 -0.90 -12.46 1.16
CA LEU A 36 -1.71 -13.07 0.11
C LEU A 36 -2.06 -14.49 0.51
N GLN A 37 -3.30 -14.92 0.32
CA GLN A 37 -3.67 -16.32 0.56
C GLN A 37 -3.08 -17.28 -0.50
N ASN A 38 -3.08 -16.86 -1.76
CA ASN A 38 -2.59 -17.64 -2.90
C ASN A 38 -1.60 -16.81 -3.72
N ASN A 39 -0.80 -17.49 -4.56
CA ASN A 39 0.07 -16.80 -5.51
C ASN A 39 -0.75 -15.87 -6.41
N ALA A 40 -0.25 -14.66 -6.62
CA ALA A 40 -0.96 -13.67 -7.42
C ALA A 40 -0.03 -12.60 -7.97
N ASP A 41 -0.51 -11.89 -8.99
CA ASP A 41 0.13 -10.68 -9.51
C ASP A 41 -0.33 -9.47 -8.71
N VAL A 42 0.63 -8.69 -8.21
CA VAL A 42 0.40 -7.54 -7.35
C VAL A 42 0.81 -6.25 -8.05
N SER A 43 -0.05 -5.24 -7.97
CA SER A 43 0.33 -3.86 -8.25
C SER A 43 0.20 -3.01 -7.00
N ILE A 44 1.21 -2.20 -6.69
CA ILE A 44 1.17 -1.24 -5.59
C ILE A 44 1.42 0.16 -6.13
N ARG A 45 0.48 1.06 -5.85
CA ARG A 45 0.54 2.47 -6.25
C ARG A 45 0.35 3.38 -5.06
N ILE A 46 1.09 4.48 -5.04
CA ILE A 46 0.99 5.56 -4.06
C ILE A 46 0.24 6.73 -4.68
N PHE A 47 -0.66 7.33 -3.92
CA PHE A 47 -1.49 8.46 -4.29
C PHE A 47 -1.37 9.58 -3.26
N ASN A 48 -1.54 10.82 -3.70
CA ASN A 48 -1.69 11.96 -2.81
C ASN A 48 -3.12 12.06 -2.24
N PHE A 49 -3.39 13.08 -1.43
CA PHE A 49 -4.71 13.28 -0.82
C PHE A 49 -5.85 13.44 -1.85
N SER A 50 -5.55 13.97 -3.03
CA SER A 50 -6.50 14.13 -4.14
C SER A 50 -6.65 12.86 -5.00
N MET A 51 -6.14 11.71 -4.55
CA MET A 51 -6.12 10.44 -5.28
C MET A 51 -5.38 10.50 -6.63
N GLN A 52 -4.47 11.45 -6.79
CA GLN A 52 -3.59 11.51 -7.96
C GLN A 52 -2.39 10.60 -7.76
N LEU A 53 -1.98 9.89 -8.81
CA LEU A 53 -0.85 8.97 -8.77
C LEU A 53 0.44 9.74 -8.46
N VAL A 54 1.18 9.26 -7.46
CA VAL A 54 2.49 9.77 -7.03
C VAL A 54 3.60 8.84 -7.48
N LYS A 55 3.41 7.52 -7.28
CA LYS A 55 4.40 6.50 -7.60
C LYS A 55 3.74 5.15 -7.86
N THR A 56 4.20 4.42 -8.86
CA THR A 56 3.97 2.98 -9.01
C THR A 56 5.17 2.25 -8.42
N LEU A 57 4.99 1.60 -7.28
CA LEU A 57 6.04 0.82 -6.61
C LEU A 57 6.21 -0.55 -7.24
N LEU A 58 5.08 -1.14 -7.65
CA LEU A 58 5.01 -2.49 -8.19
C LEU A 58 3.91 -2.52 -9.26
N GLN A 59 4.17 -3.17 -10.39
CA GLN A 59 3.21 -3.27 -11.48
C GLN A 59 3.15 -4.73 -11.96
N ASN A 60 2.00 -5.38 -11.73
CA ASN A 60 1.71 -6.76 -12.11
C ASN A 60 2.87 -7.72 -11.82
N ALA A 61 3.45 -7.64 -10.62
CA ALA A 61 4.57 -8.48 -10.25
C ALA A 61 4.09 -9.72 -9.50
N PRO A 62 4.62 -10.91 -9.83
CA PRO A 62 4.24 -12.13 -9.15
C PRO A 62 4.71 -12.11 -7.69
N ARG A 63 3.84 -12.56 -6.79
CA ARG A 63 4.09 -12.72 -5.36
C ARG A 63 3.57 -14.08 -4.89
N THR A 64 4.32 -14.69 -3.98
CA THR A 64 3.98 -15.98 -3.40
C THR A 64 2.94 -15.80 -2.29
N GLY A 65 1.90 -16.64 -2.30
CA GLY A 65 0.90 -16.72 -1.25
C GLY A 65 1.39 -17.44 0.00
N GLY A 66 0.67 -17.28 1.12
CA GLY A 66 0.95 -17.93 2.39
C GLY A 66 2.14 -17.36 3.16
N ILE A 67 2.80 -16.31 2.65
CA ILE A 67 3.90 -15.63 3.31
C ILE A 67 3.70 -14.11 3.32
N GLU A 68 4.22 -13.46 4.35
CA GLU A 68 4.18 -12.00 4.46
C GLU A 68 5.06 -11.35 3.38
N GLN A 69 4.50 -10.33 2.71
CA GLN A 69 5.18 -9.54 1.69
C GLN A 69 5.45 -8.13 2.23
N ILE A 70 6.57 -7.54 1.83
CA ILE A 70 6.97 -6.18 2.20
C ILE A 70 7.53 -5.45 0.99
N GLU A 71 6.92 -4.33 0.61
CA GLU A 71 7.51 -3.39 -0.36
C GLU A 71 7.98 -2.11 0.34
N ASN A 72 9.03 -1.48 -0.20
CA ASN A 72 9.61 -0.27 0.38
C ASN A 72 9.33 0.95 -0.51
N TRP A 73 9.07 2.09 0.13
CA TRP A 73 9.03 3.38 -0.53
C TRP A 73 9.90 4.39 0.22
N ASP A 74 10.75 5.10 -0.51
CA ASP A 74 11.68 6.10 0.03
C ASP A 74 11.07 7.52 0.11
N GLY A 75 9.79 7.65 -0.26
CA GLY A 75 9.10 8.93 -0.28
C GLY A 75 9.39 9.78 -1.52
N ARG A 76 9.80 9.18 -2.65
CA ARG A 76 9.95 9.89 -3.93
C ARG A 76 8.78 9.66 -4.90
N ASP A 77 8.45 10.69 -5.68
CA ASP A 77 7.52 10.60 -6.81
C ASP A 77 8.14 9.87 -8.02
N GLU A 78 7.39 9.72 -9.12
CA GLU A 78 7.91 9.14 -10.36
C GLU A 78 9.10 9.89 -10.96
N GLY A 79 9.19 11.21 -10.71
CA GLY A 79 10.31 12.03 -11.14
C GLY A 79 11.53 11.97 -10.22
N GLY A 80 11.50 11.13 -9.16
CA GLY A 80 12.58 11.02 -8.19
C GLY A 80 12.66 12.17 -7.19
N ARG A 81 11.65 13.05 -7.13
CA ARG A 81 11.60 14.17 -6.19
C ARG A 81 10.96 13.71 -4.89
N LEU A 82 11.48 14.20 -3.76
CA LEU A 82 10.86 13.93 -2.47
C LEU A 82 9.46 14.52 -2.42
N VAL A 83 8.52 13.74 -1.91
CA VAL A 83 7.15 14.21 -1.69
C VAL A 83 7.11 15.18 -0.52
N PRO A 84 6.23 16.21 -0.56
CA PRO A 84 6.05 17.13 0.57
C PRO A 84 5.38 16.43 1.76
N ASN A 85 5.51 17.04 2.95
CA ASN A 85 4.81 16.60 4.15
C ASN A 85 3.29 16.52 3.88
N GLY A 86 2.65 15.44 4.31
CA GLY A 86 1.23 15.24 4.08
C GLY A 86 0.73 13.81 4.20
N VAL A 87 -0.55 13.64 3.88
CA VAL A 87 -1.21 12.34 3.80
C VAL A 87 -1.07 11.78 2.40
N TYR A 88 -0.67 10.51 2.33
CA TYR A 88 -0.63 9.71 1.12
C TYR A 88 -1.42 8.43 1.34
N PHE A 89 -1.77 7.77 0.24
CA PHE A 89 -2.46 6.48 0.26
C PHE A 89 -1.67 5.50 -0.59
N TYR A 90 -1.48 4.27 -0.11
CA TYR A 90 -1.11 3.17 -0.99
C TYR A 90 -2.36 2.39 -1.36
N ARG A 91 -2.36 1.82 -2.58
CA ARG A 91 -3.36 0.88 -3.08
C ARG A 91 -2.66 -0.40 -3.49
N ILE A 92 -3.16 -1.54 -3.05
CA ILE A 92 -2.70 -2.87 -3.46
C ILE A 92 -3.79 -3.51 -4.31
N ASP A 93 -3.51 -3.76 -5.58
CA ASP A 93 -4.36 -4.55 -6.49
C ASP A 93 -3.79 -5.96 -6.62
N VAL A 94 -4.64 -6.98 -6.54
CA VAL A 94 -4.28 -8.39 -6.71
C VAL A 94 -5.04 -8.96 -7.90
N ASN A 95 -4.34 -9.51 -8.88
CA ASN A 95 -4.91 -10.03 -10.13
C ASN A 95 -5.87 -9.04 -10.83
N GLY A 96 -5.62 -7.73 -10.69
CA GLY A 96 -6.47 -6.68 -11.26
C GLY A 96 -7.83 -6.48 -10.57
N SER A 97 -8.07 -7.08 -9.40
CA SER A 97 -9.30 -6.89 -8.62
C SER A 97 -9.40 -5.49 -7.99
N LYS A 98 -10.52 -5.20 -7.32
CA LYS A 98 -10.68 -3.98 -6.51
C LYS A 98 -9.57 -3.91 -5.46
N GLY A 99 -8.84 -2.80 -5.44
CA GLY A 99 -7.66 -2.65 -4.58
C GLY A 99 -7.99 -2.29 -3.13
N ILE A 100 -7.10 -2.70 -2.23
CA ILE A 100 -7.13 -2.33 -0.81
C ILE A 100 -6.27 -1.10 -0.60
N TYR A 101 -6.79 -0.16 0.20
CA TYR A 101 -6.11 1.09 0.51
C TYR A 101 -5.61 1.10 1.95
N GLY A 102 -4.46 1.75 2.15
CA GLY A 102 -4.01 2.18 3.46
C GLY A 102 -3.38 3.56 3.42
N LYS A 103 -3.21 4.16 4.60
CA LYS A 103 -2.75 5.54 4.76
C LYS A 103 -1.28 5.60 5.13
N ILE A 104 -0.58 6.60 4.61
CA ILE A 104 0.80 6.96 4.93
C ILE A 104 0.84 8.42 5.35
N MET A 105 1.56 8.73 6.42
CA MET A 105 1.87 10.07 6.86
C MET A 105 3.35 10.32 6.58
N ALA A 106 3.64 11.24 5.67
CA ALA A 106 4.99 11.71 5.39
C ALA A 106 5.23 12.98 6.20
N VAL A 107 6.23 12.97 7.10
CA VAL A 107 6.61 14.13 7.91
C VAL A 107 8.13 14.16 8.06
N ARG A 108 8.73 15.24 7.58
CA ARG A 108 10.14 15.59 7.78
C ARG A 108 10.25 16.88 8.58
#